data_AF-A0A1V5P530-F1
#
_entry.id   AF-A0A1V5P530-F1
#
_cell.length_a   1.000
_cell.length_b   1.000
_cell.length_c   1.000
_cell.angle_alpha   90.00
_cell.angle_beta   90.00
_cell.angle_gamma   90.00
#
_symmetry.space_group_name_H-M   'P 1'
#
loop_
_entity.id
_entity.type
_entity.pdbx_description
1 polymer ?
#
loop_
_entity_poly.entity_id
_entity_poly.type
_entity_poly.pdbx_seq_one_letter_code
_entity_poly.pdbx_strand_id
1 'polypeptide(L)'
;MGAVLHQLLTLRDPQTVLFQFPPVKDLNPKVSKRVNDAIARAVALNKDNRPSTIAEFWTELSGGQATELLPSGKQDVASSEPLASPSATSGALLDMGHITAGMNVPHGSLRIPLVEGETAKLTSETAWLRLEKSTVDSAQQDVRVTLVTAGVKNPCLRLQGGTIQKWTDLHTRFLVPAPQTLLGRVRVERDSGVIDHIPILVHADPPAWQVTGGWALTVGLMLTEAGMALGSLTAILIALANY
;
A
#
# COMPACT_ATOMS: atom_id res chain seq x y z
N MET A 1 -2.66 3.27 16.78
CA MET A 1 -2.71 1.85 17.22
C MET A 1 -4.14 1.34 17.40
N GLY A 2 -4.97 1.91 18.28
CA GLY A 2 -6.35 1.44 18.51
C GLY A 2 -7.20 1.32 17.24
N ALA A 3 -7.13 2.31 16.35
CA ALA A 3 -7.84 2.28 15.06
C ALA A 3 -7.39 1.12 14.13
N VAL A 4 -6.08 0.82 14.12
CA VAL A 4 -5.54 -0.30 13.32
C VAL A 4 -6.02 -1.64 13.87
N LEU A 5 -6.02 -1.81 15.19
CA LEU A 5 -6.55 -3.01 15.84
C LEU A 5 -8.06 -3.19 15.58
N HIS A 6 -8.83 -2.10 15.62
CA HIS A 6 -10.24 -2.10 15.26
C HIS A 6 -10.44 -2.60 13.82
N GLN A 7 -9.68 -2.07 12.86
CA GLN A 7 -9.73 -2.47 11.45
C GLN A 7 -9.34 -3.93 11.25
N LEU A 8 -8.27 -4.42 11.91
CA LEU A 8 -7.85 -5.82 11.79
C LEU A 8 -8.90 -6.80 12.33
N LEU A 9 -9.57 -6.46 13.43
CA LEU A 9 -10.55 -7.34 14.06
C LEU A 9 -11.93 -7.32 13.41
N THR A 10 -12.27 -6.23 12.71
CA THR A 10 -13.56 -6.05 12.06
C THR A 10 -13.49 -6.15 10.53
N LEU A 11 -12.28 -6.13 9.96
CA LEU A 11 -12.00 -5.99 8.52
C LEU A 11 -12.72 -4.80 7.88
N ARG A 12 -13.05 -3.78 8.68
CA ARG A 12 -13.73 -2.56 8.24
C ARG A 12 -12.84 -1.36 8.49
N ASP A 13 -12.72 -0.52 7.48
CA ASP A 13 -12.17 0.82 7.63
C ASP A 13 -13.19 1.68 8.41
N PRO A 14 -12.79 2.50 9.39
CA PRO A 14 -13.66 3.53 9.97
C PRO A 14 -14.41 4.29 8.86
N GLN A 15 -15.74 4.29 8.97
CA GLN A 15 -16.68 4.73 7.93
C GLN A 15 -16.56 6.23 7.59
N THR A 16 -17.45 6.70 6.72
CA THR A 16 -17.62 8.08 6.21
C THR A 16 -17.61 9.21 7.25
N VAL A 17 -17.69 8.89 8.55
CA VAL A 17 -17.59 9.85 9.66
C VAL A 17 -16.25 9.65 10.37
N LEU A 18 -15.37 10.65 10.28
CA LEU A 18 -14.05 10.64 10.89
C LEU A 18 -14.16 10.39 12.40
N PHE A 19 -13.34 9.45 12.91
CA PHE A 19 -13.17 9.13 14.33
C PHE A 19 -14.41 8.55 15.04
N GLN A 20 -15.38 8.00 14.30
CA GLN A 20 -16.44 7.17 14.89
C GLN A 20 -16.09 5.69 14.74
N PHE A 21 -15.91 5.03 15.89
CA PHE A 21 -15.61 3.61 15.94
C PHE A 21 -16.77 2.88 16.64
N PRO A 22 -17.59 2.10 15.91
CA PRO A 22 -18.59 1.26 16.55
C PRO A 22 -17.89 0.21 17.43
N PRO A 23 -18.54 -0.26 18.51
CA PRO A 23 -17.97 -1.29 19.37
C PRO A 23 -17.55 -2.52 18.54
N VAL A 24 -16.31 -2.98 18.72
CA VAL A 24 -15.76 -4.12 17.96
C VAL A 24 -16.62 -5.36 18.17
N LYS A 25 -17.16 -5.55 19.37
CA LYS A 25 -17.97 -6.71 19.74
C LYS A 25 -19.31 -6.77 19.01
N ASP A 26 -19.89 -5.62 18.65
CA ASP A 26 -21.14 -5.56 17.88
C ASP A 26 -20.91 -6.05 16.44
N LEU A 27 -19.70 -5.83 15.91
CA LEU A 27 -19.30 -6.28 14.58
C LEU A 27 -18.71 -7.71 14.58
N ASN A 28 -17.99 -8.07 15.64
CA ASN A 28 -17.35 -9.36 15.80
C ASN A 28 -17.58 -9.91 17.23
N PRO A 29 -18.66 -10.67 17.45
CA PRO A 29 -19.02 -11.20 18.78
C PRO A 29 -17.99 -12.17 19.39
N LYS A 30 -17.06 -12.68 18.58
CA LYS A 30 -15.98 -13.58 19.04
C LYS A 30 -14.88 -12.82 19.81
N VAL A 31 -14.84 -11.49 19.68
CA VAL A 31 -13.88 -10.66 20.40
C VAL A 31 -14.24 -10.62 21.88
N SER A 32 -13.24 -10.81 22.74
CA SER A 32 -13.43 -10.75 24.18
C SER A 32 -13.85 -9.35 24.62
N LYS A 33 -14.66 -9.27 25.69
CA LYS A 33 -15.10 -7.98 26.25
C LYS A 33 -13.92 -7.07 26.57
N ARG A 34 -12.84 -7.63 27.13
CA ARG A 34 -11.61 -6.91 27.46
C ARG A 34 -10.99 -6.22 26.25
N VAL A 35 -10.81 -6.95 25.15
CA VAL A 35 -10.21 -6.39 23.92
C VAL A 35 -11.10 -5.29 23.34
N ASN A 36 -12.42 -5.50 23.35
CA ASN A 36 -13.37 -4.46 22.96
C ASN A 36 -13.21 -3.18 23.79
N ASP A 37 -13.16 -3.31 25.12
CA ASP A 37 -13.11 -2.16 26.03
C ASP A 37 -11.78 -1.40 25.91
N ALA A 38 -10.65 -2.13 25.79
CA ALA A 38 -9.33 -1.54 25.56
C ALA A 38 -9.28 -0.76 24.23
N ILE A 39 -9.81 -1.34 23.15
CA ILE A 39 -9.86 -0.66 21.85
C ILE A 39 -10.76 0.57 21.92
N ALA A 40 -11.94 0.45 22.54
CA ALA A 40 -12.87 1.57 22.71
C ALA A 40 -12.25 2.75 23.47
N ARG A 41 -11.48 2.47 24.53
CA ARG A 41 -10.72 3.48 25.28
C ARG A 41 -9.62 4.12 24.42
N ALA A 42 -8.87 3.32 23.66
CA ALA A 42 -7.78 3.81 22.81
C ALA A 42 -8.24 4.71 21.65
N VAL A 43 -9.49 4.55 21.18
CA VAL A 43 -10.07 5.36 20.10
C VAL A 43 -11.03 6.45 20.60
N ALA A 44 -11.10 6.69 21.91
CA ALA A 44 -11.96 7.71 22.50
C ALA A 44 -11.68 9.10 21.91
N LEU A 45 -12.73 9.90 21.70
CA LEU A 45 -12.59 11.24 21.11
C LEU A 45 -11.71 12.15 21.99
N ASN A 46 -11.95 12.14 23.30
CA ASN A 46 -11.13 12.89 24.27
C ASN A 46 -9.79 12.19 24.51
N LYS A 47 -8.68 12.93 24.37
CA LYS A 47 -7.32 12.45 24.65
C LYS A 47 -7.15 12.00 26.10
N ASP A 48 -7.78 12.68 27.05
CA ASP A 48 -7.62 12.37 28.48
C ASP A 48 -8.23 11.02 28.88
N ASN A 49 -9.14 10.51 28.05
CA ASN A 49 -9.75 9.20 28.24
C ASN A 49 -8.91 8.07 27.63
N ARG A 50 -7.90 8.38 26.79
CA ARG A 50 -7.05 7.38 26.13
C ARG A 50 -5.97 6.88 27.10
N PRO A 51 -5.39 5.69 26.84
CA PRO A 51 -4.20 5.25 27.54
C PRO A 51 -3.07 6.27 27.34
N SER A 52 -2.42 6.65 28.43
CA SER A 52 -1.33 7.63 28.45
C SER A 52 -0.06 7.08 27.79
N THR A 53 0.13 5.76 27.84
CA THR A 53 1.31 5.06 27.33
C THR A 53 0.92 3.77 26.59
N ILE A 54 1.83 3.28 25.75
CA ILE A 54 1.66 1.99 25.07
C ILE A 54 1.63 0.85 26.08
N ALA A 55 2.41 0.94 27.16
CA ALA A 55 2.43 -0.04 28.24
C ALA A 55 1.05 -0.16 28.90
N GLU A 56 0.42 0.97 29.25
CA GLU A 56 -0.94 0.98 29.81
C GLU A 56 -1.94 0.30 28.87
N PHE A 57 -1.91 0.65 27.58
CA PHE A 57 -2.78 0.01 26.58
C PHE A 57 -2.54 -1.50 26.45
N TRP A 58 -1.30 -1.94 26.52
CA TRP A 58 -0.94 -3.36 26.45
C TRP A 58 -1.37 -4.13 27.71
N THR A 59 -1.23 -3.53 28.88
CA THR A 59 -1.71 -4.09 30.15
C THR A 59 -3.22 -4.33 30.10
N GLU A 60 -3.97 -3.38 29.54
CA GLU A 60 -5.43 -3.53 29.33
C GLU A 60 -5.78 -4.65 28.35
N LEU A 61 -5.07 -4.74 27.22
CA LEU A 61 -5.29 -5.79 26.22
C LEU A 61 -4.97 -7.19 26.76
N SER A 62 -3.82 -7.34 27.42
CA SER A 62 -3.31 -8.62 27.94
C SER A 62 -3.95 -9.03 29.28
N GLY A 63 -4.63 -8.11 29.97
CA GLY A 63 -5.19 -8.37 31.31
C GLY A 63 -4.11 -8.49 32.39
N GLY A 64 -3.00 -7.76 32.26
CA GLY A 64 -1.92 -7.71 33.25
C GLY A 64 -0.98 -8.93 33.27
N GLN A 65 -1.24 -9.98 32.48
CA GLN A 65 -0.37 -11.15 32.39
C GLN A 65 0.90 -10.92 31.56
N ALA A 66 0.96 -9.84 30.77
CA ALA A 66 2.12 -9.53 29.94
C ALA A 66 3.17 -8.63 30.63
N THR A 67 2.97 -8.27 31.90
CA THR A 67 3.87 -7.38 32.66
C THR A 67 5.26 -8.00 32.89
N GLU A 68 5.45 -9.30 32.68
CA GLU A 68 6.77 -9.97 32.72
C GLU A 68 7.58 -9.84 31.42
N LEU A 69 6.98 -9.44 30.29
CA LEU A 69 7.66 -9.41 28.98
C LEU A 69 8.12 -8.01 28.54
N LEU A 70 7.78 -6.97 29.31
CA LEU A 70 8.25 -5.61 29.07
C LEU A 70 9.19 -5.23 30.22
N PRO A 71 10.51 -5.06 29.99
CA PRO A 71 11.40 -4.59 31.04
C PRO A 71 10.90 -3.23 31.52
N SER A 72 10.58 -3.15 32.81
CA SER A 72 10.14 -1.94 33.50
C SER A 72 11.31 -0.96 33.58
N GLY A 73 11.56 -0.26 32.47
CA GLY A 73 12.52 0.83 32.38
C GLY A 73 11.95 2.07 33.04
N LYS A 74 12.07 2.14 34.36
CA LYS A 74 11.92 3.38 35.12
C LYS A 74 13.12 4.26 34.79
N GLN A 75 13.00 5.12 33.78
CA GLN A 75 14.07 6.04 33.39
C GLN A 75 13.74 7.45 33.86
N ASP A 76 14.25 7.74 35.05
CA ASP A 76 14.45 9.09 35.57
C ASP A 76 15.76 9.67 34.95
N VAL A 77 15.71 10.97 34.64
CA VAL A 77 16.83 11.93 34.50
C VAL A 77 17.68 11.95 33.20
N ALA A 78 17.52 13.07 32.49
CA ALA A 78 18.51 13.99 31.89
C ALA A 78 19.72 13.52 31.05
N SER A 79 19.91 14.28 29.96
CA SER A 79 21.14 14.62 29.24
C SER A 79 21.65 13.71 28.11
N SER A 80 21.74 14.33 26.92
CA SER A 80 22.76 14.24 25.87
C SER A 80 23.13 12.88 25.25
N GLU A 81 22.62 12.61 24.04
CA GLU A 81 23.36 12.36 22.77
C GLU A 81 22.52 11.52 21.78
N PRO A 82 22.57 11.80 20.47
CA PRO A 82 21.86 11.04 19.46
C PRO A 82 22.62 9.74 19.18
N LEU A 83 22.31 8.68 19.92
CA LEU A 83 22.77 7.33 19.61
C LEU A 83 22.09 6.84 18.34
N ALA A 84 22.93 6.63 17.32
CA ALA A 84 22.62 5.97 16.06
C ALA A 84 21.80 4.70 16.28
N SER A 85 20.71 4.59 15.52
CA SER A 85 19.89 3.37 15.49
C SER A 85 20.74 2.18 15.01
N PRO A 86 20.61 0.99 15.64
CA PRO A 86 21.31 -0.19 15.18
C PRO A 86 20.73 -0.65 13.85
N SER A 87 21.62 -0.96 12.92
CA SER A 87 21.36 -1.51 11.59
C SER A 87 20.31 -2.62 11.61
N ALA A 88 19.19 -2.39 10.93
CA ALA A 88 18.25 -3.42 10.54
C ALA A 88 18.86 -4.23 9.39
N THR A 89 19.57 -5.31 9.72
CA THR A 89 20.05 -6.30 8.76
C THR A 89 18.93 -7.28 8.41
N SER A 90 18.77 -7.52 7.10
CA SER A 90 17.86 -8.47 6.42
C SER A 90 16.37 -8.13 6.39
N GLY A 91 15.94 -7.64 5.22
CA GLY A 91 14.54 -7.68 4.79
C GLY A 91 13.80 -6.33 4.76
N ALA A 92 14.49 -5.20 4.96
CA ALA A 92 13.89 -3.89 4.78
C ALA A 92 13.41 -3.75 3.32
N LEU A 93 12.08 -3.75 3.15
CA LEU A 93 11.43 -3.46 1.89
C LEU A 93 11.88 -2.08 1.43
N LEU A 94 12.59 -2.04 0.30
CA LEU A 94 13.02 -0.77 -0.28
C LEU A 94 11.86 -0.19 -1.07
N ASP A 95 11.17 0.78 -0.48
CA ASP A 95 10.16 1.57 -1.18
C ASP A 95 10.82 2.69 -2.00
N MET A 96 10.65 2.61 -3.31
CA MET A 96 11.18 3.57 -4.29
C MET A 96 10.19 4.69 -4.59
N GLY A 97 9.00 4.67 -3.98
CA GLY A 97 7.97 5.69 -4.13
C GLY A 97 7.20 5.59 -5.45
N HIS A 98 6.74 6.75 -5.92
CA HIS A 98 5.83 6.89 -7.06
C HIS A 98 6.58 7.26 -8.34
N ILE A 99 6.22 6.58 -9.43
CA ILE A 99 6.81 6.79 -10.75
C ILE A 99 5.72 6.81 -11.81
N THR A 100 5.93 7.55 -12.90
CA THR A 100 5.00 7.54 -14.03
C THR A 100 5.36 6.39 -14.98
N ALA A 101 4.39 5.49 -15.20
CA ALA A 101 4.54 4.37 -16.12
C ALA A 101 4.79 4.86 -17.56
N GLY A 102 5.73 4.21 -18.25
CA GLY A 102 6.13 4.56 -19.62
C GLY A 102 7.26 5.59 -19.70
N MET A 103 7.70 6.17 -18.57
CA MET A 103 8.87 7.04 -18.52
C MET A 103 10.05 6.27 -17.92
N ASN A 104 11.16 6.18 -18.67
CA ASN A 104 12.42 5.71 -18.13
C ASN A 104 13.00 6.82 -17.27
N VAL A 105 13.12 6.59 -15.98
CA VAL A 105 13.63 7.57 -15.04
C VAL A 105 14.78 6.91 -14.25
N PRO A 106 15.96 7.53 -14.19
CA PRO A 106 17.01 7.08 -13.28
C PRO A 106 16.50 7.27 -11.86
N HIS A 107 16.41 6.17 -11.09
CA HIS A 107 15.78 6.18 -9.78
C HIS A 107 16.77 5.76 -8.71
N GLY A 108 17.26 6.74 -7.96
CA GLY A 108 17.98 6.55 -6.69
C GLY A 108 19.29 5.78 -6.78
N SER A 109 19.92 5.64 -5.61
CA SER A 109 21.01 4.68 -5.38
C SER A 109 20.56 3.66 -4.34
N LEU A 110 20.82 2.39 -4.63
CA LEU A 110 20.67 1.30 -3.68
C LEU A 110 22.01 1.13 -2.96
N ARG A 111 22.01 1.29 -1.64
CA ARG A 111 23.16 0.99 -0.79
C ARG A 111 23.15 -0.47 -0.38
N ILE A 112 24.23 -1.17 -0.68
CA ILE A 112 24.38 -2.58 -0.33
C ILE A 112 25.48 -2.67 0.73
N PRO A 113 25.13 -3.06 1.97
CA PRO A 113 26.12 -3.25 3.01
C PRO A 113 27.02 -4.43 2.63
N LEU A 114 28.30 -4.15 2.41
CA LEU A 114 29.36 -5.11 2.10
C LEU A 114 30.47 -4.97 3.15
N VAL A 115 31.08 -6.10 3.51
CA VAL A 115 32.28 -6.10 4.36
C VAL A 115 33.50 -5.64 3.54
N GLU A 116 34.50 -5.03 4.18
CA GLU A 116 35.73 -4.61 3.49
C GLU A 116 36.38 -5.78 2.74
N GLY A 117 36.68 -5.57 1.45
CA GLY A 117 37.29 -6.59 0.57
C GLY A 117 36.33 -7.64 0.01
N GLU A 118 35.03 -7.57 0.31
CA GLU A 118 34.01 -8.44 -0.28
C GLU A 118 33.46 -7.85 -1.58
N THR A 119 33.28 -8.68 -2.61
CA THR A 119 32.53 -8.31 -3.81
C THR A 119 31.19 -9.02 -3.87
N ALA A 120 30.21 -8.36 -4.49
CA ALA A 120 28.89 -8.92 -4.70
C ALA A 120 28.43 -8.73 -6.14
N LYS A 121 27.85 -9.81 -6.67
CA LYS A 121 27.17 -9.83 -7.95
C LYS A 121 25.69 -9.56 -7.75
N LEU A 122 25.17 -8.60 -8.48
CA LEU A 122 23.80 -8.15 -8.42
C LEU A 122 23.05 -8.57 -9.67
N THR A 123 21.94 -9.26 -9.47
CA THR A 123 21.06 -9.68 -10.55
C THR A 123 19.64 -9.21 -10.23
N SER A 124 19.04 -8.46 -11.16
CA SER A 124 17.62 -8.13 -11.10
C SER A 124 16.80 -9.34 -11.54
N GLU A 125 15.81 -9.73 -10.73
CA GLU A 125 14.87 -10.81 -11.08
C GLU A 125 13.71 -10.31 -11.94
N THR A 126 13.62 -9.00 -12.19
CA THR A 126 12.49 -8.36 -12.89
C THR A 126 12.92 -7.51 -14.07
N ALA A 127 12.19 -7.60 -15.18
CA ALA A 127 12.54 -6.90 -16.43
C ALA A 127 12.41 -5.36 -16.36
N TRP A 128 11.56 -4.85 -15.47
CA TRP A 128 11.36 -3.41 -15.29
C TRP A 128 12.42 -2.73 -14.42
N LEU A 129 13.33 -3.50 -13.83
CA LEU A 129 14.38 -3.02 -12.96
C LEU A 129 15.75 -3.32 -13.60
N ARG A 130 16.49 -2.28 -13.95
CA ARG A 130 17.84 -2.41 -14.51
C ARG A 130 18.86 -1.81 -13.56
N LEU A 131 19.91 -2.56 -13.29
CA LEU A 131 21.06 -2.11 -12.49
C LEU A 131 22.12 -1.56 -13.44
N GLU A 132 22.70 -0.39 -13.12
CA GLU A 132 23.77 0.19 -13.95
C GLU A 132 25.05 -0.65 -13.91
N LYS A 133 25.32 -1.27 -12.75
CA LYS A 133 26.44 -2.18 -12.53
C LYS A 133 25.92 -3.51 -11.97
N SER A 134 26.45 -4.61 -12.51
CA SER A 134 26.14 -5.97 -12.06
C SER A 134 27.10 -6.47 -10.98
N THR A 135 28.18 -5.74 -10.70
CA THR A 135 29.20 -6.13 -9.72
C THR A 135 29.57 -4.91 -8.90
N VAL A 136 29.67 -5.11 -7.59
CA VAL A 136 29.97 -4.06 -6.60
C VAL A 136 31.07 -4.52 -5.69
N ASP A 137 32.00 -3.61 -5.40
CA ASP A 137 33.06 -3.78 -4.41
C ASP A 137 32.73 -2.93 -3.17
N SER A 138 33.28 -3.32 -2.03
CA SER A 138 33.30 -2.59 -0.76
C SER A 138 33.61 -1.09 -0.88
N ALA A 139 34.42 -0.66 -1.86
CA ALA A 139 34.71 0.76 -2.12
C ALA A 139 33.57 1.53 -2.82
N GLN A 140 32.61 0.85 -3.47
CA GLN A 140 31.52 1.46 -4.25
C GLN A 140 30.14 0.88 -3.89
N GLN A 141 29.75 0.95 -2.61
CA GLN A 141 28.50 0.37 -2.10
C GLN A 141 27.20 0.97 -2.68
N ASP A 142 27.29 2.12 -3.37
CA ASP A 142 26.15 2.81 -3.99
C ASP A 142 25.96 2.34 -5.45
N VAL A 143 24.84 1.66 -5.72
CA VAL A 143 24.47 1.20 -7.07
C VAL A 143 23.33 2.03 -7.61
N ARG A 144 23.54 2.66 -8.75
CA ARG A 144 22.44 3.36 -9.42
C ARG A 144 21.46 2.35 -10.00
N VAL A 145 20.19 2.58 -9.70
CA VAL A 145 19.07 1.78 -10.21
C VAL A 145 18.34 2.60 -11.28
N THR A 146 17.99 1.95 -12.38
CA THR A 146 17.18 2.55 -13.45
C THR A 146 15.91 1.75 -13.61
N LEU A 147 14.75 2.40 -13.48
CA LEU A 147 13.46 1.76 -13.70
C LEU A 147 13.08 1.89 -15.17
N VAL A 148 12.94 0.74 -15.82
CA VAL A 148 12.54 0.60 -17.22
C VAL A 148 11.06 0.26 -17.25
N THR A 149 10.20 1.27 -17.16
CA THR A 149 8.74 1.07 -17.08
C THR A 149 8.05 0.96 -18.43
N ALA A 150 8.76 1.18 -19.55
CA ALA A 150 8.18 1.18 -20.88
C ALA A 150 7.46 -0.14 -21.24
N GLY A 151 7.92 -1.27 -20.72
CA GLY A 151 7.31 -2.58 -20.95
C GLY A 151 6.25 -2.99 -19.94
N VAL A 152 5.99 -2.19 -18.91
CA VAL A 152 5.06 -2.54 -17.84
C VAL A 152 3.65 -2.19 -18.29
N LYS A 153 2.79 -3.20 -18.40
CA LYS A 153 1.37 -2.99 -18.72
C LYS A 153 0.66 -2.45 -17.48
N ASN A 154 -0.04 -1.32 -17.60
CA ASN A 154 -0.90 -0.83 -16.54
C ASN A 154 -2.21 -1.60 -16.53
N PRO A 155 -2.68 -2.09 -15.38
CA PRO A 155 -4.04 -2.60 -15.26
C PRO A 155 -5.02 -1.46 -15.53
N CYS A 156 -6.24 -1.81 -15.92
CA CYS A 156 -7.33 -0.84 -16.03
C CYS A 156 -8.19 -0.83 -14.77
N LEU A 157 -8.87 0.29 -14.56
CA LEU A 157 -9.71 0.56 -13.41
C LEU A 157 -10.88 -0.41 -13.35
N ARG A 158 -11.00 -1.09 -12.21
CA ARG A 158 -12.13 -1.94 -11.89
C ARG A 158 -12.99 -1.31 -10.81
N LEU A 159 -14.28 -1.20 -11.08
CA LEU A 159 -15.27 -0.68 -10.16
C LEU A 159 -16.11 -1.87 -9.64
N GLN A 160 -16.33 -1.91 -8.33
CA GLN A 160 -17.18 -2.94 -7.71
C GLN A 160 -18.45 -2.29 -7.15
N GLY A 161 -19.60 -2.92 -7.43
CA GLY A 161 -20.85 -2.69 -6.72
C GLY A 161 -22.12 -2.92 -7.55
N GLY A 162 -23.09 -2.00 -7.46
CA GLY A 162 -24.46 -2.13 -7.99
C GLY A 162 -24.55 -2.10 -9.52
N THR A 163 -25.77 -2.18 -10.07
CA THR A 163 -26.01 -2.30 -11.52
C THR A 163 -25.37 -1.17 -12.33
N ILE A 164 -25.50 0.08 -11.87
CA ILE A 164 -24.87 1.23 -12.54
C ILE A 164 -23.35 1.12 -12.49
N GLN A 165 -22.77 0.73 -11.36
CA GLN A 165 -21.32 0.56 -11.21
C GLN A 165 -20.79 -0.59 -12.07
N LYS A 166 -21.53 -1.69 -12.25
CA LYS A 166 -21.18 -2.77 -13.18
C LYS A 166 -21.22 -2.31 -14.64
N TRP A 167 -22.20 -1.48 -15.00
CA TRP A 167 -22.26 -0.88 -16.33
C TRP A 167 -21.08 0.08 -16.55
N THR A 168 -20.73 0.91 -15.57
CA THR A 168 -19.52 1.76 -15.64
C THR A 168 -18.24 0.94 -15.68
N ASP A 169 -18.13 -0.12 -14.88
CA ASP A 169 -16.98 -1.06 -14.84
C ASP A 169 -16.71 -1.67 -16.21
N LEU A 170 -17.77 -2.03 -16.95
CA LEU A 170 -17.66 -2.58 -18.29
C LEU A 170 -16.81 -1.68 -19.21
N HIS A 171 -16.97 -0.38 -19.08
CA HIS A 171 -16.26 0.63 -19.87
C HIS A 171 -14.89 0.96 -19.27
N THR A 172 -14.81 1.21 -17.96
CA THR A 172 -13.56 1.63 -17.31
C THR A 172 -12.49 0.55 -17.33
N ARG A 173 -12.88 -0.74 -17.26
CA ARG A 173 -11.94 -1.88 -17.23
C ARG A 173 -11.13 -2.07 -18.51
N PHE A 174 -11.46 -1.35 -19.57
CA PHE A 174 -10.71 -1.39 -20.84
C PHE A 174 -10.04 -0.07 -21.17
N LEU A 175 -10.57 1.05 -20.66
CA LEU A 175 -10.24 2.38 -21.16
C LEU A 175 -9.47 3.22 -20.16
N VAL A 176 -9.72 3.04 -18.87
CA VAL A 176 -9.15 3.88 -17.82
C VAL A 176 -7.99 3.12 -17.18
N PRO A 177 -6.72 3.49 -17.43
CA PRO A 177 -5.61 2.86 -16.73
C PRO A 177 -5.63 3.20 -15.23
N ALA A 178 -5.19 2.27 -14.41
CA ALA A 178 -5.15 2.38 -12.96
C ALA A 178 -3.71 2.32 -12.43
N PRO A 179 -3.42 2.96 -11.29
CA PRO A 179 -2.18 2.77 -10.56
C PRO A 179 -1.92 1.30 -10.26
N GLN A 180 -0.65 0.90 -10.31
CA GLN A 180 -0.24 -0.44 -9.93
C GLN A 180 0.99 -0.43 -9.05
N THR A 181 1.08 -1.45 -8.21
CA THR A 181 2.24 -1.67 -7.35
C THR A 181 3.11 -2.75 -7.97
N LEU A 182 4.35 -2.42 -8.27
CA LEU A 182 5.34 -3.34 -8.82
C LEU A 182 6.23 -3.83 -7.69
N LEU A 183 6.30 -5.15 -7.54
CA LEU A 183 7.17 -5.83 -6.59
C LEU A 183 8.31 -6.49 -7.34
N GLY A 184 9.53 -6.10 -6.99
CA GLY A 184 10.77 -6.58 -7.61
C GLY A 184 11.70 -7.14 -6.56
N ARG A 185 12.71 -7.88 -7.04
CA ARG A 185 13.75 -8.43 -6.18
C ARG A 185 15.10 -8.26 -6.85
N VAL A 186 16.06 -7.81 -6.07
CA VAL A 186 17.48 -7.84 -6.43
C VAL A 186 18.12 -8.97 -5.67
N ARG A 187 18.64 -9.94 -6.42
CA ARG A 187 19.47 -11.01 -5.89
C ARG A 187 20.89 -10.50 -5.74
N VAL A 188 21.41 -10.54 -4.52
CA VAL A 188 22.77 -10.17 -4.16
C VAL A 188 23.51 -11.45 -3.82
N GLU A 189 24.41 -11.86 -4.70
CA GLU A 189 25.27 -13.03 -4.53
C GLU A 189 26.66 -12.55 -4.13
N ARG A 190 27.06 -12.84 -2.88
CA ARG A 190 28.37 -12.45 -2.36
C ARG A 190 29.41 -13.53 -2.63
N ASP A 191 30.69 -13.15 -2.64
CA ASP A 191 31.80 -14.10 -2.79
C ASP A 191 31.83 -15.19 -1.70
N SER A 192 31.27 -14.90 -0.53
CA SER A 192 31.06 -15.85 0.56
C SER A 192 30.07 -16.98 0.24
N GLY A 193 29.38 -16.91 -0.90
CA GLY A 193 28.32 -17.84 -1.30
C GLY A 193 26.96 -17.53 -0.65
N VAL A 194 26.88 -16.49 0.18
CA VAL A 194 25.63 -16.01 0.77
C VAL A 194 24.81 -15.29 -0.31
N ILE A 195 23.56 -15.73 -0.48
CA ILE A 195 22.61 -15.13 -1.42
C ILE A 195 21.55 -14.40 -0.60
N ASP A 196 21.47 -13.08 -0.78
CA ASP A 196 20.43 -12.24 -0.21
C ASP A 196 19.45 -11.78 -1.30
N HIS A 197 18.20 -11.55 -0.89
CA HIS A 197 17.18 -10.95 -1.74
C HIS A 197 16.73 -9.64 -1.11
N ILE A 198 16.90 -8.55 -1.86
CA ILE A 198 16.41 -7.22 -1.46
C ILE A 198 15.08 -6.99 -2.18
N PRO A 199 13.93 -7.00 -1.48
CA PRO A 199 12.65 -6.71 -2.09
C PRO A 199 12.52 -5.20 -2.35
N ILE A 200 12.09 -4.86 -3.56
CA ILE A 200 11.89 -3.49 -4.02
C ILE A 200 10.41 -3.27 -4.32
N LEU A 201 9.83 -2.22 -3.76
CA LEU A 201 8.46 -1.77 -4.00
C LEU A 201 8.50 -0.49 -4.84
N VAL A 202 7.68 -0.43 -5.87
CA VAL A 202 7.52 0.77 -6.72
C VAL A 202 6.03 0.97 -7.01
N HIS A 203 5.54 2.18 -6.85
CA HIS A 203 4.19 2.56 -7.28
C HIS A 203 4.25 3.18 -8.67
N ALA A 204 3.69 2.49 -9.67
CA ALA A 204 3.63 2.95 -11.04
C ALA A 204 2.25 3.56 -11.34
N ASP A 205 2.24 4.88 -11.52
CA ASP A 205 1.06 5.67 -11.84
C ASP A 205 0.93 5.86 -13.36
N PRO A 206 -0.27 5.73 -13.94
CA PRO A 206 -0.47 6.02 -15.36
C PRO A 206 -0.28 7.51 -15.66
N PRO A 207 0.17 7.87 -16.88
CA PRO A 207 0.23 9.25 -17.32
C PRO A 207 -1.14 9.94 -17.22
N ALA A 208 -1.17 11.18 -16.73
CA ALA A 208 -2.40 11.94 -16.50
C ALA A 208 -3.28 12.09 -17.75
N TRP A 209 -2.67 12.21 -18.94
CA TRP A 209 -3.38 12.29 -20.21
C TRP A 209 -4.08 10.99 -20.58
N GLN A 210 -3.51 9.82 -20.23
CA GLN A 210 -4.14 8.52 -20.48
C GLN A 210 -5.35 8.32 -19.57
N VAL A 211 -5.24 8.72 -18.30
CA VAL A 211 -6.36 8.67 -17.35
C VAL A 211 -7.49 9.57 -17.82
N THR A 212 -7.18 10.83 -18.15
CA THR A 212 -8.17 11.80 -18.61
C THR A 212 -8.83 11.38 -19.92
N GLY A 213 -8.02 10.93 -20.90
CA GLY A 213 -8.52 10.42 -22.18
C GLY A 213 -9.39 9.17 -22.03
N GLY A 214 -8.97 8.23 -21.17
CA GLY A 214 -9.74 7.03 -20.84
C GLY A 214 -11.11 7.35 -20.25
N TRP A 215 -11.18 8.33 -19.34
CA TRP A 215 -12.44 8.79 -18.76
C TRP A 215 -13.32 9.50 -19.77
N ALA A 216 -12.76 10.39 -20.59
CA ALA A 216 -13.51 11.08 -21.63
C ALA A 216 -14.17 10.10 -22.62
N LEU A 217 -13.41 9.09 -23.07
CA LEU A 217 -13.93 8.05 -23.96
C LEU A 217 -14.99 7.19 -23.27
N THR A 218 -14.77 6.80 -22.02
CA THR A 218 -15.74 6.07 -21.19
C THR A 218 -17.08 6.81 -21.11
N VAL A 219 -17.05 8.10 -20.75
CA VAL A 219 -18.27 8.92 -20.62
C VAL A 219 -18.97 9.08 -21.98
N GLY A 220 -18.22 9.32 -23.05
CA GLY A 220 -18.80 9.42 -24.41
C GLY A 220 -19.52 8.13 -24.84
N LEU A 221 -18.93 6.97 -24.58
CA LEU A 221 -19.51 5.68 -24.92
C LEU A 221 -20.77 5.40 -24.09
N MET A 222 -20.72 5.68 -22.78
CA MET A 222 -21.88 5.58 -21.89
C MET A 222 -23.04 6.48 -22.32
N LEU A 223 -22.78 7.73 -22.72
CA LEU A 223 -23.81 8.65 -23.21
C LEU A 223 -24.43 8.16 -24.53
N THR A 224 -23.61 7.59 -25.41
CA THR A 224 -24.08 7.02 -26.68
C THR A 224 -25.02 5.83 -26.44
N GLU A 225 -24.63 4.91 -25.55
CA GLU A 225 -25.47 3.75 -25.17
C GLU A 225 -26.80 4.20 -24.53
N ALA A 226 -26.74 5.15 -23.59
CA ALA A 226 -27.93 5.69 -22.96
C ALA A 226 -28.87 6.37 -23.98
N GLY A 227 -28.31 7.12 -24.93
CA GLY A 227 -29.06 7.75 -26.01
C GLY A 227 -29.76 6.74 -26.92
N MET A 228 -29.08 5.65 -27.29
CA MET A 228 -29.69 4.57 -28.08
C MET A 228 -30.82 3.85 -27.32
N ALA A 229 -30.63 3.60 -26.02
CA ALA A 229 -31.67 2.99 -25.19
C ALA A 229 -32.91 3.88 -25.06
N LEU A 230 -32.72 5.19 -24.81
CA LEU A 230 -33.82 6.16 -24.76
C LEU A 230 -34.52 6.32 -26.10
N GLY A 231 -33.77 6.38 -27.20
CA GLY A 231 -34.31 6.49 -28.54
C GLY A 231 -35.16 5.28 -28.93
N SER A 232 -34.67 4.07 -28.64
CA SER A 232 -35.42 2.83 -28.91
C SER A 232 -36.69 2.71 -28.06
N LEU A 233 -36.62 3.07 -26.77
CA LEU A 233 -37.80 3.10 -25.90
C LEU A 233 -38.84 4.11 -26.38
N THR A 234 -38.42 5.29 -26.81
CA THR A 234 -39.31 6.33 -27.36
C THR A 234 -39.98 5.83 -28.65
N ALA A 235 -39.24 5.19 -29.55
CA ALA A 235 -39.80 4.61 -30.77
C ALA A 235 -40.85 3.52 -30.48
N ILE A 236 -40.59 2.65 -29.49
CA ILE A 236 -41.55 1.62 -29.06
C ILE A 236 -42.82 2.25 -28.49
N LEU A 237 -42.70 3.28 -27.64
CA LEU A 237 -43.86 3.98 -27.08
C LEU A 237 -44.72 4.66 -28.17
N ILE A 238 -44.08 5.29 -29.16
CA ILE A 238 -44.78 5.89 -30.30
C ILE A 238 -45.50 4.80 -31.10
N ALA A 239 -44.86 3.65 -31.35
CA ALA A 239 -45.49 2.55 -32.05
C ALA A 239 -46.72 2.02 -31.30
N LEU A 240 -46.63 1.83 -29.98
CA LEU A 240 -47.73 1.37 -29.13
C LEU A 240 -48.90 2.36 -29.07
N ALA A 241 -48.64 3.67 -29.13
CA ALA A 241 -49.70 4.69 -29.09
C ALA A 241 -50.53 4.75 -30.39
N ASN A 242 -50.04 4.18 -31.49
CA ASN A 242 -50.72 4.16 -32.79
C ASN A 242 -51.56 2.89 -33.04
N TYR A 243 -51.54 1.93 -32.11
CA TYR A 243 -52.38 0.71 -32.13
C TYR A 243 -53.58 0.87 -31.21
#